data_AF-A0A1L9R6L1-F1
#
_entry.id   AF-A0A1L9R6L1-F1
#
_cell.length_a   1.000
_cell.length_b   1.000
_cell.length_c   1.000
_cell.angle_alpha   90.00
_cell.angle_beta   90.00
_cell.angle_gamma   90.00
#
_symmetry.space_group_name_H-M   'P 1'
#
loop_
_entity.id
_entity.type
_entity.pdbx_description
1 polymer ?
#
loop_
_entity_poly.entity_id
_entity_poly.type
_entity_poly.pdbx_seq_one_letter_code
_entity_poly.pdbx_strand_id
1 'polypeptide(L)'
;MTKIATDADFSLTMTQREEHLIYFQEESGAIREVIVVGDKATLTPTPVATDAKNGTPITSFSGSARIHVFYINTKDQLQELIRDADGSPWESLPPSFSPEKNDLSVGLKICGYCVDEIDGT
;
A
#
# COMPACT_ATOMS: atom_id res chain seq x y z
N MET A 1 2.50 4.41 22.13
CA MET A 1 3.11 3.14 21.66
C MET A 1 2.13 2.54 20.67
N THR A 2 2.48 2.50 19.38
CA THR A 2 1.66 1.87 18.33
C THR A 2 1.65 0.37 18.57
N LYS A 3 0.46 -0.26 18.52
CA LYS A 3 0.31 -1.71 18.53
C LYS A 3 -0.09 -2.18 17.14
N ILE A 4 0.64 -3.17 16.64
CA ILE A 4 0.36 -3.83 15.35
C ILE A 4 -0.78 -4.83 15.60
N ALA A 5 -1.76 -4.86 14.70
CA ALA A 5 -2.84 -5.85 14.80
C ALA A 5 -2.28 -7.27 14.62
N THR A 6 -2.71 -8.22 15.47
CA THR A 6 -2.16 -9.58 15.52
C THR A 6 -2.47 -10.44 14.30
N ASP A 7 -3.50 -10.07 13.56
CA ASP A 7 -3.95 -10.73 12.31
C ASP A 7 -3.73 -9.81 11.09
N ALA A 8 -2.90 -8.78 11.23
CA ALA A 8 -2.63 -7.83 10.16
C ALA A 8 -1.72 -8.44 9.09
N ASP A 9 -2.11 -8.23 7.83
CA ASP A 9 -1.21 -8.39 6.70
C ASP A 9 -0.21 -7.23 6.65
N PHE A 10 0.87 -7.41 5.90
CA PHE A 10 1.82 -6.34 5.59
C PHE A 10 2.26 -6.41 4.14
N SER A 11 2.60 -5.27 3.58
CA SER A 11 3.18 -5.18 2.24
C SER A 11 4.51 -4.44 2.28
N LEU A 12 5.42 -4.83 1.38
CA LEU A 12 6.69 -4.17 1.17
C LEU A 12 6.83 -3.84 -0.32
N THR A 13 7.19 -2.60 -0.62
CA THR A 13 7.63 -2.19 -1.96
C THR A 13 8.92 -1.37 -1.84
N MET A 14 9.70 -1.35 -2.91
CA MET A 14 10.91 -0.51 -3.01
C MET A 14 10.68 0.59 -4.03
N THR A 15 11.07 1.83 -3.71
CA THR A 15 11.04 2.94 -4.67
C THR A 15 12.29 2.95 -5.54
N GLN A 16 12.28 3.75 -6.61
CA GLN A 16 13.49 3.99 -7.43
C GLN A 16 14.62 4.70 -6.67
N ARG A 17 14.32 5.27 -5.50
CA ARG A 17 15.31 5.92 -4.61
C ARG A 17 15.90 4.96 -3.58
N GLU A 18 15.70 3.65 -3.76
CA GLU A 18 16.14 2.60 -2.83
C GLU A 18 15.53 2.72 -1.43
N GLU A 19 14.36 3.37 -1.32
CA GLU A 19 13.60 3.44 -0.08
C GLU A 19 12.70 2.20 0.00
N HIS A 20 12.77 1.45 1.10
CA HIS A 20 11.80 0.38 1.35
C HIS A 20 10.59 0.96 2.10
N LEU A 21 9.41 0.78 1.53
CA LEU A 21 8.15 1.23 2.11
C LEU A 21 7.40 0.01 2.64
N ILE A 22 7.15 -0.01 3.94
CA ILE A 22 6.42 -1.07 4.63
C ILE A 22 5.06 -0.54 5.02
N TYR A 23 4.01 -1.23 4.58
CA TYR A 23 2.62 -0.94 4.93
C TYR A 23 2.09 -2.02 5.85
N PHE A 24 1.45 -1.62 6.95
CA PHE A 24 0.89 -2.54 7.93
C PHE A 24 -0.35 -1.93 8.60
N GLN A 25 -1.18 -2.76 9.22
CA GLN A 25 -2.35 -2.30 9.97
C GLN A 25 -2.10 -2.26 11.49
N GLU A 26 -2.48 -1.15 12.12
CA GLU A 26 -2.54 -1.01 13.58
C GLU A 26 -3.81 -1.66 14.17
N GLU A 27 -3.82 -1.95 15.47
CA GLU A 27 -5.03 -2.43 16.19
C GLU A 27 -6.26 -1.51 16.02
N SER A 28 -6.04 -0.23 15.72
CA SER A 28 -7.10 0.75 15.44
C SER A 28 -7.82 0.52 14.10
N GLY A 29 -7.27 -0.35 13.24
CA GLY A 29 -7.69 -0.54 11.86
C GLY A 29 -6.95 0.37 10.87
N ALA A 30 -6.21 1.38 11.32
CA ALA A 30 -5.49 2.29 10.44
C ALA A 30 -4.32 1.62 9.72
N ILE A 31 -4.14 1.91 8.43
CA ILE A 31 -2.95 1.50 7.67
C ILE A 31 -1.86 2.56 7.87
N ARG A 32 -0.65 2.10 8.19
CA ARG A 32 0.53 2.94 8.46
C ARG A 32 1.64 2.64 7.46
N GLU A 33 2.55 3.60 7.33
CA GLU A 33 3.75 3.48 6.51
C GLU A 33 5.00 3.61 7.39
N VAL A 34 5.93 2.67 7.23
CA VAL A 34 7.33 2.84 7.66
C VAL A 34 8.20 3.02 6.41
N ILE A 35 8.99 4.08 6.41
CA ILE A 35 10.02 4.34 5.40
C ILE A 35 11.34 3.87 5.96
N VAL A 36 12.02 2.97 5.24
CA VAL A 36 13.35 2.48 5.58
C VAL A 36 14.36 2.97 4.56
N VAL A 37 15.38 3.69 5.03
CA VAL A 37 16.49 4.21 4.22
C VAL A 37 17.80 3.78 4.90
N GLY A 38 18.53 2.85 4.27
CA GLY A 38 19.68 2.21 4.89
C GLY A 38 19.27 1.44 6.16
N ASP A 39 19.82 1.82 7.31
CA ASP A 39 19.55 1.23 8.63
C ASP A 39 18.47 1.98 9.44
N LYS A 40 17.89 3.06 8.88
CA LYS A 40 16.92 3.91 9.59
C LYS A 40 15.50 3.60 9.16
N ALA A 41 14.64 3.32 10.13
CA ALA A 41 13.21 3.13 9.95
C ALA A 41 12.42 4.30 10.56
N THR A 42 11.56 4.95 9.78
CA THR A 42 10.73 6.09 10.21
C THR A 42 9.26 5.80 9.97
N LEU A 43 8.46 5.83 11.04
CA LEU A 43 6.99 5.75 10.96
C LEU A 43 6.43 7.10 10.53
N THR A 44 5.55 7.14 9.52
CA THR A 44 4.90 8.38 9.10
C THR A 44 3.93 8.91 10.18
N PRO A 45 3.82 10.24 10.33
CA PRO A 45 2.94 10.83 11.33
C PRO A 45 1.45 10.60 11.01
N THR A 46 1.10 10.58 9.73
CA THR A 46 -0.27 10.39 9.25
C THR A 46 -0.47 8.96 8.74
N PRO A 47 -1.59 8.31 9.09
CA PRO A 47 -2.00 7.07 8.46
C PRO A 47 -2.14 7.22 6.95
N VAL A 48 -1.91 6.12 6.24
CA VAL A 48 -2.21 5.97 4.82
C VAL A 48 -3.73 5.84 4.64
N ALA A 49 -4.39 5.04 5.47
CA ALA A 49 -5.83 4.86 5.48
C ALA A 49 -6.37 4.76 6.91
N THR A 50 -7.63 5.17 7.13
CA THR A 50 -8.32 5.08 8.43
C THR A 50 -9.62 4.29 8.38
N ASP A 51 -10.07 3.88 7.20
CA ASP A 51 -11.32 3.16 6.95
C ASP A 51 -11.09 1.70 6.49
N ALA A 52 -9.87 1.20 6.66
CA ALA A 52 -9.52 -0.19 6.39
C ALA A 52 -10.28 -1.16 7.32
N LYS A 53 -10.75 -2.27 6.75
CA LYS A 53 -11.34 -3.37 7.54
C LYS A 53 -10.27 -4.00 8.43
N ASN A 54 -10.60 -4.41 9.65
CA ASN A 54 -9.63 -5.12 10.50
C ASN A 54 -9.25 -6.46 9.89
N GLY A 55 -7.94 -6.78 9.90
CA GLY A 55 -7.39 -7.97 9.25
C GLY A 55 -7.45 -7.90 7.72
N THR A 56 -7.54 -6.70 7.16
CA THR A 56 -7.59 -6.54 5.69
C THR A 56 -6.27 -6.98 5.07
N PRO A 57 -6.30 -7.70 3.93
CA PRO A 57 -5.10 -7.92 3.15
C PRO A 57 -4.54 -6.57 2.65
N ILE A 58 -3.23 -6.46 2.58
CA ILE A 58 -2.55 -5.24 2.12
C ILE A 58 -1.56 -5.63 1.03
N THR A 59 -1.62 -4.95 -0.10
CA THR A 59 -0.60 -5.08 -1.15
C THR A 59 -0.20 -3.71 -1.66
N SER A 60 1.05 -3.55 -2.07
CA SER A 60 1.56 -2.29 -2.58
C SER A 60 2.46 -2.50 -3.79
N PHE A 61 2.60 -1.45 -4.58
CA PHE A 61 3.47 -1.40 -5.75
C PHE A 61 4.02 0.01 -5.91
N SER A 62 5.32 0.13 -6.17
CA SER A 62 5.94 1.38 -6.59
C SER A 62 6.22 1.33 -8.08
N GLY A 63 5.54 2.19 -8.84
CA GLY A 63 5.92 2.52 -10.21
C GLY A 63 7.04 3.56 -10.24
N SER A 64 7.32 4.07 -11.44
CA SER A 64 8.33 5.12 -11.65
C SER A 64 7.93 6.47 -11.06
N ALA A 65 6.65 6.83 -11.14
CA ALA A 65 6.14 8.13 -10.67
C ALA A 65 5.29 8.03 -9.40
N ARG A 66 4.67 6.87 -9.15
CA ARG A 66 3.60 6.71 -8.15
C ARG A 66 3.75 5.44 -7.34
N ILE A 67 3.32 5.54 -6.10
CA ILE A 67 3.16 4.43 -5.17
C ILE A 67 1.67 4.14 -5.05
N HIS A 68 1.32 2.87 -5.10
CA HIS A 68 -0.04 2.37 -5.01
C HIS A 68 -0.15 1.44 -3.79
N VAL A 69 -1.21 1.61 -3.01
CA VAL A 69 -1.55 0.75 -1.87
C VAL A 69 -3.00 0.30 -2.01
N PHE A 70 -3.21 -1.01 -1.90
CA PHE A 70 -4.51 -1.64 -2.03
C PHE A 70 -4.89 -2.36 -0.74
N TYR A 71 -6.16 -2.22 -0.35
CA TYR A 71 -6.74 -2.88 0.81
C TYR A 71 -8.27 -2.97 0.65
N ILE A 72 -8.90 -3.77 1.52
CA ILE A 72 -10.36 -3.81 1.68
C ILE A 72 -10.79 -2.85 2.79
N ASN A 73 -11.71 -1.93 2.49
CA ASN A 73 -12.27 -1.01 3.47
C ASN A 73 -13.42 -1.63 4.30
N THR A 74 -13.89 -0.90 5.29
CA THR A 74 -15.00 -1.26 6.18
C THR A 74 -16.34 -1.51 5.49
N LYS A 75 -16.47 -1.20 4.18
CA LYS A 75 -17.65 -1.48 3.36
C LYS A 75 -17.48 -2.69 2.45
N ASP A 76 -16.43 -3.50 2.68
CA ASP A 76 -16.07 -4.65 1.85
C ASP A 76 -15.79 -4.26 0.38
N GLN A 77 -15.18 -3.09 0.18
CA GLN A 77 -14.78 -2.59 -1.13
C GLN A 77 -13.27 -2.56 -1.22
N LEU A 78 -12.73 -3.02 -2.36
CA LEU A 78 -11.35 -2.76 -2.72
C LEU A 78 -11.13 -1.26 -2.85
N GLN A 79 -10.09 -0.76 -2.21
CA GLN A 79 -9.62 0.61 -2.31
C GLN A 79 -8.23 0.65 -2.93
N GLU A 80 -7.98 1.71 -3.68
CA GLU A 80 -6.67 2.08 -4.18
C GLU A 80 -6.32 3.47 -3.62
N LEU A 81 -5.19 3.55 -2.94
CA LEU A 81 -4.59 4.82 -2.54
C LEU A 81 -3.33 5.03 -3.37
N ILE A 82 -3.20 6.23 -3.93
CA ILE A 82 -2.03 6.62 -4.71
C ILE A 82 -1.30 7.78 -4.04
N ARG A 83 0.00 7.82 -4.24
CA ARG A 83 0.86 8.94 -3.87
C ARG A 83 1.93 9.12 -4.92
N ASP A 84 2.18 10.35 -5.34
CA ASP A 84 3.35 10.65 -6.16
C ASP A 84 4.65 10.42 -5.35
N ALA A 85 5.71 9.97 -6.02
CA ALA A 85 6.99 9.64 -5.38
C ALA A 85 7.72 10.87 -4.78
N ASP A 86 7.16 12.07 -4.93
CA ASP A 86 7.64 13.30 -4.30
C ASP A 86 7.15 13.47 -2.84
N GLY A 87 6.30 12.57 -2.35
CA GLY A 87 5.76 12.62 -1.00
C GLY A 87 4.50 13.48 -0.87
N SER A 88 3.81 13.73 -1.99
CA SER A 88 2.47 14.34 -2.00
C SER A 88 1.48 13.66 -1.04
N PRO A 89 0.36 14.28 -0.69
CA PRO A 89 -0.67 13.61 0.10
C PRO A 89 -1.20 12.35 -0.58
N TRP A 90 -1.69 11.39 0.22
CA TRP A 90 -2.39 10.23 -0.31
C TRP A 90 -3.73 10.65 -0.92
N GLU A 91 -4.02 10.16 -2.11
CA GLU A 91 -5.30 10.34 -2.79
C GLU A 91 -6.02 9.00 -2.92
N SER A 92 -7.33 9.00 -2.67
CA SER A 92 -8.17 7.83 -2.92
C SER A 92 -8.75 7.93 -4.32
N LEU A 93 -8.50 6.88 -5.10
CA LEU A 93 -9.08 6.71 -6.42
C LEU A 93 -10.04 5.52 -6.41
N PRO A 94 -11.09 5.53 -7.25
CA PRO A 94 -11.78 4.30 -7.59
C PRO A 94 -10.72 3.31 -8.11
N PRO A 95 -10.71 2.05 -7.63
CA PRO A 95 -9.73 1.10 -8.11
C PRO A 95 -9.83 1.00 -9.63
N SER A 96 -8.68 1.07 -10.29
CA SER A 96 -8.57 1.00 -11.76
C SER A 96 -9.12 -0.30 -12.37
N PHE A 97 -9.45 -1.28 -11.52
CA PHE A 97 -10.09 -2.53 -11.87
C PHE A 97 -11.26 -2.83 -10.92
N SER A 98 -12.32 -3.43 -11.45
CA SER A 98 -13.37 -4.01 -10.62
C SER A 98 -12.94 -5.44 -10.31
N PRO A 99 -12.68 -5.81 -9.04
CA PRO A 99 -12.47 -7.21 -8.74
C PRO A 99 -13.74 -7.97 -9.13
N GLU A 100 -13.63 -8.97 -10.01
CA GLU A 100 -14.67 -9.99 -10.08
C GLU A 100 -14.90 -10.47 -8.65
N LYS A 101 -16.18 -10.57 -8.23
CA LYS A 101 -16.62 -10.91 -6.86
C LYS A 101 -15.94 -12.20 -6.38
N ASN A 102 -14.72 -12.08 -5.93
CA ASN A 102 -13.96 -13.12 -5.29
C ASN A 102 -14.08 -12.88 -3.80
N ASP A 103 -14.19 -13.98 -3.08
CA ASP A 103 -14.26 -14.01 -1.64
C ASP A 103 -13.10 -13.17 -1.06
N LEU A 104 -13.41 -12.04 -0.45
CA LEU A 104 -12.42 -11.10 0.09
C LEU A 104 -11.67 -11.67 1.32
N SER A 105 -11.90 -12.94 1.65
CA SER A 105 -11.09 -13.72 2.58
C SER A 105 -9.77 -14.25 1.97
N VAL A 106 -9.52 -14.03 0.67
CA VAL A 106 -8.25 -14.39 0.03
C VAL A 106 -7.25 -13.23 0.06
N GLY A 107 -5.96 -13.54 0.22
CA GLY A 107 -4.89 -12.54 0.21
C GLY A 107 -4.83 -11.76 -1.12
N LEU A 108 -4.49 -10.48 -1.05
CA LEU A 108 -4.29 -9.63 -2.23
C LEU A 108 -2.87 -9.78 -2.75
N LYS A 109 -2.71 -9.86 -4.08
CA LYS A 109 -1.42 -9.80 -4.75
C LYS A 109 -1.53 -8.88 -5.94
N ILE A 110 -0.55 -7.99 -6.10
CA ILE A 110 -0.41 -7.17 -7.30
C ILE A 110 0.91 -7.51 -8.00
N CYS A 111 0.86 -7.57 -9.33
CA CYS A 111 2.04 -7.65 -10.18
C CYS A 111 1.99 -6.47 -11.14
N GLY A 112 2.91 -5.52 -11.00
CA GLY A 112 3.10 -4.47 -12.00
C GLY A 112 3.79 -5.04 -13.24
N TYR A 113 3.33 -4.67 -14.43
CA TYR A 113 4.10 -4.90 -15.65
C TYR A 113 5.20 -3.83 -15.71
N CYS A 114 6.46 -4.22 -15.47
CA CYS A 114 7.59 -3.36 -15.78
C CYS A 114 7.70 -3.33 -17.31
N VAL A 115 7.21 -2.27 -17.94
CA VAL A 115 7.63 -1.96 -19.30
C VAL A 115 9.01 -1.34 -19.14
N ASP A 116 10.05 -2.15 -19.29
CA ASP A 116 11.37 -1.58 -19.54
C ASP A 116 11.19 -0.75 -20.82
N GLU A 117 11.33 0.57 -20.70
CA GLU A 117 11.46 1.44 -21.84
C GLU A 117 12.77 1.00 -22.52
N ILE A 118 12.65 0.11 -23.52
CA ILE A 118 13.77 -0.22 -24.39
C ILE A 118 14.04 1.09 -25.11
N ASP A 119 15.06 1.82 -24.64
CA ASP A 119 15.64 2.95 -25.34
C ASP A 119 15.89 2.51 -26.78
N GLY A 120 15.00 2.96 -27.67
CA GLY A 120 15.11 2.73 -29.09
C GLY A 120 16.36 3.43 -29.60
N THR A 121 17.25 2.61 -30.17
CA THR A 121 18.23 2.92 -31.24
C THR A 121 18.28 4.35 -31.76
#